data_AF-A0A1Y2CS20-F1
#
_entry.id   AF-A0A1Y2CS20-F1
#
_cell.length_a   1.000
_cell.length_b   1.000
_cell.length_c   1.000
_cell.angle_alpha   90.00
_cell.angle_beta   90.00
_cell.angle_gamma   90.00
#
_symmetry.space_group_name_H-M   'P 1'
#
loop_
_entity.id
_entity.type
_entity.pdbx_description
1 polymer ?
#
loop_
_entity_poly.entity_id
_entity_poly.type
_entity_poly.pdbx_seq_one_letter_code
_entity_poly.pdbx_strand_id
1 'polypeptide(L)'
;SPIFQGTPVAATLLMHQAAKIFDKQFDSLLEMSAVFSRMIKEFGYSESGGFLGTWATGVEVIVPVFEKLSETEEARLGSVGIRKRPVGSLKMKGKCTYGCAVVQLMHMQVLKLD
;
A
#
# COMPACT_ATOMS: atom_id res chain seq x y z
N SER A 1 -4.43 15.29 -3.31
CA SER A 1 -3.02 15.23 -3.73
C SER A 1 -2.89 15.28 -5.25
N PRO A 2 -1.71 15.62 -5.81
CA PRO A 2 -1.43 15.44 -7.23
C PRO A 2 -1.54 13.95 -7.63
N ILE A 3 -1.98 13.70 -8.85
CA ILE A 3 -2.20 12.36 -9.40
C ILE A 3 -1.19 12.12 -10.52
N PHE A 4 -0.48 11.00 -10.47
CA PHE A 4 0.43 10.55 -11.52
C PHE A 4 -0.03 9.17 -12.05
N GLN A 5 -0.27 9.06 -13.36
CA GLN A 5 -0.77 7.83 -13.99
C GLN A 5 -2.02 7.22 -13.31
N GLY A 6 -2.92 8.07 -12.82
CA GLY A 6 -4.14 7.64 -12.13
C GLY A 6 -3.96 7.23 -10.67
N THR A 7 -2.76 7.38 -10.11
CA THR A 7 -2.40 7.07 -8.71
C THR A 7 -2.04 8.35 -7.95
N PRO A 8 -2.60 8.59 -6.74
CA PRO A 8 -2.21 9.72 -5.91
C PRO A 8 -0.73 9.63 -5.52
N VAL A 9 0.04 10.70 -5.73
CA VAL A 9 1.49 10.73 -5.40
C VAL A 9 1.73 10.42 -3.93
N ALA A 10 0.84 10.89 -3.06
CA ALA A 10 0.87 10.62 -1.63
C ALA A 10 0.75 9.13 -1.29
N ALA A 11 -0.07 8.39 -2.05
CA ALA A 11 -0.20 6.95 -1.89
C ALA A 11 1.12 6.25 -2.20
N THR A 12 1.74 6.60 -3.33
CA THR A 12 3.04 6.04 -3.76
C THR A 12 4.14 6.34 -2.76
N LEU A 13 4.24 7.58 -2.27
CA LEU A 13 5.26 7.97 -1.28
C LEU A 13 5.07 7.23 0.05
N LEU A 14 3.83 7.10 0.52
CA LEU A 14 3.52 6.38 1.75
C LEU A 14 3.84 4.89 1.63
N MET A 15 3.43 4.24 0.53
CA MET A 15 3.74 2.84 0.26
C MET A 15 5.25 2.60 0.16
N HIS A 16 6.00 3.49 -0.48
CA HIS A 16 7.45 3.37 -0.59
C HIS A 16 8.16 3.49 0.77
N GLN A 17 7.69 4.39 1.64
CA GLN A 17 8.21 4.48 3.02
C GLN A 17 7.88 3.23 3.83
N ALA A 18 6.64 2.75 3.72
CA ALA A 18 6.16 1.56 4.42
C ALA A 18 6.87 0.29 3.97
N ALA A 19 7.18 0.14 2.68
CA ALA A 19 7.83 -1.06 2.13
C ALA A 19 9.14 -1.40 2.86
N LYS A 20 9.97 -0.39 3.13
CA LYS A 20 11.25 -0.57 3.83
C LYS A 20 11.10 -1.00 5.29
N ILE A 21 10.03 -0.57 5.95
CA ILE A 21 9.76 -0.90 7.35
C ILE A 21 9.09 -2.27 7.41
N PHE A 22 8.13 -2.52 6.52
CA PHE A 22 7.38 -3.76 6.42
C PHE A 22 8.30 -4.96 6.16
N ASP A 23 9.21 -4.85 5.19
CA ASP A 23 10.15 -5.92 4.84
C ASP A 23 11.06 -6.32 6.02
N LYS A 24 11.49 -5.33 6.82
CA LYS A 24 12.27 -5.57 8.05
C LYS A 24 11.45 -6.18 9.19
N GLN A 25 10.16 -5.87 9.27
CA GLN A 25 9.30 -6.33 10.36
C GLN A 25 8.88 -7.79 10.17
N PHE A 26 8.73 -8.23 8.91
CA PHE A 26 8.20 -9.55 8.56
C PHE A 26 9.23 -10.47 7.91
N ASP A 27 10.52 -10.16 8.03
CA ASP A 27 11.65 -10.95 7.49
C ASP A 27 11.45 -11.39 6.04
N SER A 28 10.92 -10.49 5.21
CA SER A 28 10.55 -10.78 3.82
C SER A 28 9.58 -11.96 3.61
N LEU A 29 8.88 -12.46 4.63
CA LEU A 29 7.89 -13.53 4.49
C LEU A 29 6.58 -13.03 3.85
N LEU A 30 6.31 -11.74 3.97
CA LEU A 30 5.11 -11.09 3.46
C LEU A 30 5.46 -10.03 2.44
N GLU A 31 4.55 -9.78 1.49
CA GLU A 31 4.68 -8.76 0.46
C GLU A 31 3.42 -7.88 0.38
N MET A 32 3.60 -6.58 0.09
CA MET A 32 2.51 -5.62 -0.04
C MET A 32 1.99 -5.49 -1.49
N SER A 33 2.53 -6.28 -2.42
CA SER A 33 2.21 -6.23 -3.85
C SER A 33 1.79 -7.60 -4.32
N ALA A 34 0.64 -7.69 -4.97
CA ALA A 34 0.25 -8.91 -5.65
C ALA A 34 1.22 -9.14 -6.81
N VAL A 35 1.99 -10.22 -6.75
CA VAL A 35 2.64 -10.76 -7.94
C VAL A 35 1.53 -11.09 -8.93
N PHE A 36 1.46 -10.29 -10.00
CA PHE A 36 0.40 -10.16 -11.01
C PHE A 36 -0.83 -9.32 -10.63
N SER A 37 -0.78 -8.01 -10.91
CA SER A 37 -1.79 -7.40 -11.79
C SER A 37 -1.40 -5.99 -12.29
N ARG A 38 -1.47 -5.80 -13.61
CA ARG A 38 -1.43 -4.47 -14.27
C ARG A 38 -2.75 -3.70 -14.12
N MET A 39 -3.75 -4.21 -13.41
CA MET A 39 -5.12 -3.74 -13.55
C MET A 39 -6.01 -3.85 -12.30
N ILE A 40 -5.44 -3.86 -11.09
CA ILE A 40 -6.28 -3.77 -9.89
C ILE A 40 -5.78 -2.62 -9.03
N LYS A 41 -6.57 -1.54 -8.98
CA LYS A 41 -6.52 -0.57 -7.89
C LYS A 41 -7.05 -1.26 -6.64
N GLU A 42 -6.24 -2.16 -6.10
CA GLU A 42 -6.59 -2.97 -4.93
C GLU A 42 -6.21 -2.24 -3.64
N PHE A 43 -5.78 -0.98 -3.74
CA PHE A 43 -5.48 -0.15 -2.59
C PHE A 43 -6.61 0.84 -2.31
N GLY A 44 -7.06 0.88 -1.07
CA GLY A 44 -7.94 1.93 -0.57
C GLY A 44 -7.13 3.19 -0.37
N TYR A 45 -7.65 4.33 -0.83
CA TYR A 45 -7.03 5.64 -0.64
C TYR A 45 -8.04 6.62 -0.07
N SER A 46 -7.67 7.29 1.00
CA SER A 46 -8.48 8.34 1.62
C SER A 46 -7.59 9.50 2.07
N GLU A 47 -7.97 10.73 1.75
CA GLU A 47 -7.36 11.93 2.31
C GLU A 47 -8.27 12.47 3.41
N SER A 48 -7.67 12.87 4.53
CA SER A 48 -8.36 13.56 5.62
C SER A 48 -7.79 14.97 5.76
N GLY A 49 -8.65 15.96 5.93
CA GLY A 49 -8.29 17.39 5.95
C GLY A 49 -9.11 18.18 6.96
N GLY A 50 -8.48 19.21 7.52
CA GLY A 50 -8.97 19.96 8.68
C GLY A 50 -10.29 20.69 8.46
N PHE A 51 -10.99 20.92 9.58
CA PHE A 51 -12.31 21.55 9.80
C PHE A 51 -12.63 22.86 9.03
N LEU A 52 -11.69 23.41 8.23
CA LEU A 52 -11.82 24.66 7.48
C LEU A 52 -11.50 24.54 5.97
N GLY A 53 -11.41 23.34 5.41
CA GLY A 53 -11.57 23.10 3.96
C GLY A 53 -10.43 23.53 3.02
N THR A 54 -9.26 23.95 3.52
CA THR A 54 -8.21 24.48 2.64
C THR A 54 -7.18 23.45 2.17
N TRP A 55 -6.77 22.46 2.99
CA TRP A 55 -5.74 21.48 2.59
C TRP A 55 -5.92 20.13 3.30
N ALA A 56 -5.68 19.02 2.60
CA ALA A 56 -5.58 17.68 3.20
C ALA A 56 -4.36 17.63 4.14
N THR A 57 -4.60 17.28 5.41
CA THR A 57 -3.59 17.22 6.48
C THR A 57 -3.15 15.79 6.79
N GLY A 58 -3.93 14.80 6.35
CA GLY A 58 -3.70 13.39 6.58
C GLY A 58 -4.03 12.56 5.35
N VAL A 59 -3.39 11.40 5.26
CA VAL A 59 -3.61 10.42 4.21
C VAL A 59 -3.65 9.04 4.82
N GLU A 60 -4.57 8.23 4.33
CA GLU A 60 -4.74 6.83 4.71
C GLU A 60 -4.70 5.97 3.44
N VAL A 61 -3.90 4.91 3.50
CA VAL A 61 -3.74 3.95 2.42
C VAL A 61 -3.91 2.56 2.99
N ILE A 62 -4.75 1.75 2.36
CA ILE A 62 -4.94 0.35 2.72
C ILE A 62 -4.46 -0.48 1.55
N VAL A 63 -3.50 -1.38 1.77
CA VAL A 63 -3.00 -2.30 0.74
C VAL A 63 -3.21 -3.74 1.18
N PRO A 64 -3.53 -4.67 0.27
CA PRO A 64 -3.53 -6.09 0.58
C PRO A 64 -2.11 -6.58 0.81
N VAL A 65 -1.98 -7.58 1.68
CA VAL A 65 -0.73 -8.26 2.00
C VAL A 65 -0.84 -9.71 1.56
N PHE A 66 0.22 -10.23 0.94
CA PHE A 66 0.31 -11.59 0.42
C PHE A 66 1.49 -12.32 1.06
N GLU A 67 1.45 -13.64 1.04
CA GLU A 67 2.63 -14.45 1.35
C GLU A 67 3.63 -14.39 0.19
N LYS A 68 4.90 -14.16 0.55
CA LYS A 68 5.99 -14.27 -0.41
C LYS A 68 6.17 -15.75 -0.73
N LEU A 69 6.15 -16.07 -2.02
CA LEU A 69 6.39 -17.43 -2.48
C LEU A 69 7.80 -17.48 -3.09
N SER A 70 8.29 -18.70 -3.31
CA SER A 70 9.52 -18.87 -4.07
C SER A 70 9.33 -18.41 -5.53
N GLU A 71 10.39 -17.91 -6.17
CA GLU A 71 10.33 -17.41 -7.56
C GLU A 71 9.77 -18.45 -8.54
N THR A 72 10.06 -19.74 -8.30
CA THR A 72 9.57 -20.87 -9.10
C THR A 72 8.07 -21.09 -8.94
N GLU A 73 7.54 -20.94 -7.72
CA GLU A 73 6.11 -21.04 -7.45
C GLU A 73 5.35 -19.83 -8.00
N GLU A 74 5.92 -18.63 -7.90
CA GLU A 74 5.33 -17.42 -8.49
C GLU A 74 5.24 -17.51 -10.00
N ALA A 75 6.31 -17.97 -10.66
CA ALA A 75 6.31 -18.21 -12.10
C ALA A 75 5.28 -19.28 -12.50
N ARG A 76 5.13 -20.33 -11.68
CA ARG A 76 4.13 -21.39 -11.89
C ARG A 76 2.70 -20.88 -11.72
N LEU A 77 2.43 -20.09 -10.69
CA LEU A 77 1.10 -19.51 -10.48
C LEU A 77 0.76 -18.50 -11.58
N GLY A 78 1.75 -17.70 -12.00
CA GLY A 78 1.64 -16.78 -13.12
C GLY A 78 1.33 -17.47 -14.44
N SER A 79 1.97 -18.61 -14.74
CA SER A 79 1.74 -19.35 -15.98
C SER A 79 0.37 -20.02 -16.05
N VAL A 80 -0.21 -20.36 -14.89
CA VAL A 80 -1.56 -20.94 -14.78
C VAL A 80 -2.64 -19.87 -14.56
N GLY A 81 -2.26 -18.59 -14.46
CA GLY A 81 -3.18 -17.47 -14.25
C GLY A 81 -3.82 -17.45 -12.86
N ILE A 82 -3.24 -18.14 -11.88
CA ILE A 82 -3.73 -18.19 -10.51
C ILE A 82 -3.21 -16.96 -9.76
N ARG A 83 -4.11 -16.19 -9.16
CA ARG A 83 -3.77 -15.02 -8.34
C ARG A 83 -3.55 -15.44 -6.89
N LYS A 84 -2.55 -14.84 -6.24
CA LYS A 84 -2.34 -14.99 -4.79
C LYS A 84 -3.55 -14.45 -4.04
N ARG A 85 -3.96 -15.14 -2.98
CA ARG A 85 -4.99 -14.66 -2.07
C ARG A 85 -4.36 -13.72 -1.04
N PRO A 86 -5.00 -12.59 -0.71
CA PRO A 86 -4.51 -11.74 0.36
C PRO A 86 -4.64 -12.49 1.70
N VAL A 87 -3.57 -12.50 2.48
CA VAL A 87 -3.53 -13.05 3.84
C VAL A 87 -3.82 -11.99 4.91
N GLY A 88 -3.77 -10.73 4.52
CA GLY A 88 -4.15 -9.61 5.36
C GLY A 88 -4.27 -8.31 4.57
N SER A 89 -4.45 -7.22 5.31
CA SER A 89 -4.35 -5.86 4.79
C SER A 89 -3.46 -5.01 5.69
N LEU A 90 -2.67 -4.15 5.08
CA LEU A 90 -1.83 -3.18 5.77
C LEU A 90 -2.49 -1.82 5.65
N LYS A 91 -2.86 -1.27 6.80
CA LYS A 91 -3.41 0.07 6.95
C LYS A 91 -2.30 1.03 7.33
N MET A 92 -2.06 2.02 6.49
CA MET A 92 -1.00 3.01 6.64
C MET A 92 -1.63 4.39 6.80
N LYS A 93 -1.18 5.14 7.80
CA LYS A 93 -1.57 6.54 8.01
C LYS A 93 -0.35 7.42 7.93
N GLY A 94 -0.45 8.48 7.14
CA GLY A 94 0.57 9.50 7.00
C GLY A 94 0.04 10.89 7.27
N LYS A 95 0.93 11.78 7.71
CA LYS A 95 0.67 13.21 7.78
C LYS A 95 1.11 13.84 6.46
N CYS A 96 0.27 14.69 5.90
CA CYS A 96 0.56 15.44 4.68
C CYS A 96 1.00 16.87 4.98
N THR A 97 1.92 17.38 4.16
CA THR A 97 2.22 18.81 4.06
C THR A 97 2.20 19.24 2.60
N TYR A 98 1.99 20.54 2.33
CA TYR A 98 1.96 21.12 0.99
C TYR A 98 1.03 20.37 0.01
N GLY A 99 -0.24 20.18 0.37
CA GLY A 99 -1.22 19.50 -0.51
C GLY A 99 -0.92 18.01 -0.73
N CYS A 100 -0.31 17.36 0.26
CA CYS A 100 0.14 15.97 0.20
C CYS A 100 1.25 15.72 -0.86
N ALA A 101 2.01 16.76 -1.23
CA ALA A 101 3.25 16.59 -2.02
C ALA A 101 4.38 15.98 -1.18
N VAL A 102 4.38 16.25 0.12
CA VAL A 102 5.29 15.63 1.10
C VAL A 102 4.47 14.87 2.12
N VAL A 103 4.79 13.59 2.30
CA VAL A 103 4.08 12.68 3.21
C VAL A 103 5.07 12.08 4.19
N GLN A 104 4.68 12.05 5.46
CA GLN A 104 5.42 11.37 6.52
C GLN A 104 4.57 10.24 7.08
N LEU A 105 5.07 9.01 7.01
CA LEU A 105 4.43 7.86 7.63
C LEU A 105 4.38 8.03 9.15
N MET A 106 3.18 7.91 9.73
CA MET A 106 2.94 8.07 11.17
C MET A 106 2.65 6.73 11.83
N HIS A 107 1.77 5.93 11.21
CA HIS A 107 1.34 4.65 11.76
C HIS A 107 1.19 3.60 10.66
N MET A 108 1.53 2.37 11.01
CA MET A 108 1.30 1.17 10.21
C MET A 108 0.60 0.14 11.10
N GLN A 109 -0.46 -0.47 10.58
CA GLN A 109 -1.19 -1.52 11.26
C GLN A 109 -1.50 -2.65 10.28
N VAL A 110 -1.08 -3.87 10.62
CA VAL A 110 -1.47 -5.06 9.88
C VAL A 110 -2.78 -5.59 10.45
N LEU A 111 -3.75 -5.78 9.56
CA LEU A 111 -5.06 -6.35 9.83
C LEU A 111 -5.09 -7.74 9.21
N LYS A 112 -5.24 -8.77 10.04
CA LYS A 112 -5.40 -10.13 9.56
C LYS A 112 -6.80 -10.28 8.93
N LEU A 113 -6.89 -11.00 7.83
CA LEU A 113 -8.18 -11.47 7.31
C LEU A 113 -8.53 -12.73 8.11
N ASP A 114 -9.64 -12.69 8.85
CA ASP A 114 -10.20 -13.87 9.54
C ASP A 114 -10.66 -14.95 8.55
#